data_AF-A0A645IQD8-F1
#
_entry.id   AF-A0A645IQD8-F1
#
_cell.length_a   1.000
_cell.length_b   1.000
_cell.length_c   1.000
_cell.angle_alpha   90.00
_cell.angle_beta   90.00
_cell.angle_gamma   90.00
#
_symmetry.space_group_name_H-M   'P 1'
#
loop_
_entity.id
_entity.type
_entity.pdbx_description
1 polymer ?
#
loop_
_entity_poly.entity_id
_entity_poly.type
_entity_poly.pdbx_seq_one_letter_code
_entity_poly.pdbx_strand_id
1 'polypeptide(L)'
;MVANATYDDIKHYSFINYMWMGCTMAMNQKSWDKLTADQQKILKEQAIVAAKYSFDTIEEDNVTATEILKKAGVQFIENPDIQSFKDKLGGSSYYKQYASEAWYDQAIIDAILAK
;
A
#
# COMPACT_ATOMS: atom_id res chain seq x y z
N MET A 1 0.09 5.61 -17.07
CA MET A 1 1.25 6.51 -17.29
C MET A 1 2.36 5.98 -16.39
N VAL A 2 3.24 5.15 -16.96
CA VAL A 2 4.39 4.53 -16.27
C VAL A 2 5.14 5.64 -15.57
N ALA A 3 5.05 5.71 -14.25
CA ALA A 3 5.55 6.83 -13.46
C ALA A 3 7.05 6.99 -13.71
N ASN A 4 7.35 7.95 -14.59
CA ASN A 4 8.64 8.48 -14.99
C ASN A 4 9.69 7.48 -15.48
N ALA A 5 10.17 7.74 -16.69
CA ALA A 5 11.30 7.12 -17.37
C ALA A 5 12.58 7.07 -16.51
N THR A 6 12.63 6.15 -15.56
CA THR A 6 13.74 5.95 -14.62
C THR A 6 14.52 4.66 -14.92
N TYR A 7 14.10 3.87 -15.92
CA TYR A 7 14.79 2.63 -16.30
C TYR A 7 16.18 2.86 -16.91
N ASP A 8 16.44 4.05 -17.46
CA ASP A 8 17.78 4.40 -17.92
C ASP A 8 18.79 4.39 -16.76
N ASP A 9 18.33 4.69 -15.53
CA ASP A 9 19.18 4.77 -14.33
C ASP A 9 18.97 3.61 -13.34
N ILE A 10 17.82 2.92 -13.37
CA ILE A 10 17.53 1.81 -12.46
C ILE A 10 17.89 0.49 -13.12
N LYS A 11 18.98 -0.15 -12.67
CA LYS A 11 19.45 -1.46 -13.20
C LYS A 11 18.94 -2.67 -12.42
N HIS A 12 18.57 -2.49 -11.16
CA HIS A 12 18.11 -3.56 -10.28
C HIS A 12 16.85 -3.12 -9.54
N TYR A 13 15.87 -4.02 -9.44
CA TYR A 13 14.65 -3.83 -8.68
C TYR A 13 14.43 -5.06 -7.78
N SER A 14 14.16 -4.85 -6.49
CA SER A 14 13.93 -5.94 -5.54
C SER A 14 12.56 -5.79 -4.90
N PHE A 15 11.76 -6.85 -4.94
CA PHE A 15 10.43 -6.90 -4.31
C PHE A 15 10.54 -7.13 -2.80
N ILE A 16 11.14 -6.17 -2.09
CA ILE A 16 11.32 -6.24 -0.63
C ILE A 16 10.02 -5.98 0.15
N ASN A 17 8.98 -5.47 -0.51
CA ASN A 17 7.63 -5.24 0.04
C ASN A 17 7.64 -4.53 1.41
N TYR A 18 8.52 -3.54 1.55
CA TYR A 18 8.81 -2.88 2.83
C TYR A 18 7.67 -2.01 3.37
N MET A 19 6.69 -1.68 2.53
CA MET A 19 5.56 -0.83 2.88
C MET A 19 4.34 -1.22 2.06
N TRP A 20 3.20 -1.34 2.73
CA TRP A 20 1.89 -1.39 2.07
C TRP A 20 1.36 0.04 1.95
N MET A 21 1.18 0.53 0.71
CA MET A 21 0.63 1.86 0.46
C MET A 21 -0.88 1.77 0.19
N GLY A 22 -1.67 1.86 1.25
CA GLY A 22 -3.12 2.07 1.13
C GLY A 22 -3.44 3.53 0.81
N CYS A 23 -4.46 3.75 -0.01
CA CYS A 23 -5.05 5.08 -0.20
C CYS A 23 -6.43 5.11 0.49
N THR A 24 -6.65 6.09 1.37
CA THR A 24 -7.94 6.29 2.02
C THR A 24 -8.76 7.28 1.21
N MET A 25 -9.93 6.86 0.74
CA MET A 25 -10.93 7.78 0.21
C MET A 25 -11.61 8.49 1.37
N ALA A 26 -11.54 9.83 1.39
CA ALA A 26 -12.11 10.66 2.44
C ALA A 26 -13.10 11.67 1.85
N MET A 27 -14.13 12.00 2.63
CA MET A 27 -15.10 13.05 2.32
C MET A 27 -15.18 14.04 3.47
N ASN A 28 -15.43 15.32 3.16
CA ASN A 28 -15.66 16.33 4.18
C ASN A 28 -16.90 15.98 5.04
N GLN A 29 -16.73 15.95 6.36
CA GLN A 29 -17.80 15.59 7.30
C GLN A 29 -19.03 16.50 7.18
N LYS A 30 -18.85 17.83 7.09
CA LYS A 30 -19.98 18.77 6.99
C LYS A 30 -20.78 18.61 5.70
N SER A 31 -20.14 18.16 4.63
CA SER A 31 -20.83 17.83 3.38
C SER A 31 -21.54 16.48 3.48
N TRP A 32 -20.90 15.49 4.12
CA TRP A 32 -21.47 14.18 4.37
C TRP A 32 -22.77 14.23 5.20
N ASP A 33 -22.78 15.04 6.26
CA ASP A 33 -23.91 15.17 7.17
C ASP A 33 -25.16 15.81 6.53
N LYS A 34 -24.98 16.49 5.39
CA LYS A 34 -26.10 17.08 4.62
C LYS A 34 -26.80 16.07 3.71
N LEU A 35 -26.20 14.89 3.51
CA LEU A 35 -26.75 13.85 2.65
C LEU A 35 -27.84 13.06 3.37
N THR A 36 -28.81 12.54 2.61
CA THR A 36 -29.78 11.59 3.15
C THR A 36 -29.11 10.25 3.46
N ALA A 37 -29.75 9.41 4.30
CA ALA A 37 -29.26 8.07 4.60
C ALA A 37 -29.07 7.22 3.33
N ASP A 38 -29.98 7.33 2.36
CA ASP A 38 -29.88 6.61 1.09
C ASP A 38 -28.69 7.10 0.26
N GLN A 39 -28.43 8.40 0.20
CA GLN A 39 -27.26 8.95 -0.50
C GLN A 39 -25.95 8.51 0.17
N GLN A 40 -25.91 8.53 1.50
CA GLN A 40 -24.76 8.03 2.26
C GLN A 40 -24.51 6.54 1.98
N LYS A 41 -25.57 5.73 1.94
CA LYS A 41 -25.47 4.31 1.62
C LYS A 41 -24.89 4.09 0.21
N ILE A 42 -25.46 4.76 -0.80
CA ILE A 42 -24.98 4.66 -2.19
C ILE A 42 -23.49 5.03 -2.28
N LEU A 43 -23.07 6.14 -1.66
CA LEU A 43 -21.67 6.56 -1.71
C LEU A 43 -20.74 5.55 -1.04
N LYS A 44 -21.12 4.95 0.09
CA LYS A 44 -20.32 3.89 0.74
C LYS A 44 -20.20 2.66 -0.14
N GLU A 45 -21.29 2.22 -0.75
CA GLU A 45 -21.29 1.06 -1.64
C GLU A 45 -20.41 1.31 -2.88
N GLN A 46 -20.55 2.48 -3.50
CA GLN A 46 -19.73 2.85 -4.67
C GLN A 46 -18.26 3.08 -4.32
N ALA A 47 -17.95 3.56 -3.11
CA ALA A 47 -16.56 3.68 -2.66
C ALA A 47 -15.87 2.31 -2.56
N ILE A 48 -16.58 1.25 -2.12
CA ILE A 48 -16.04 -0.11 -2.09
C ILE A 48 -15.78 -0.62 -3.51
N VAL A 49 -16.72 -0.40 -4.44
CA VAL A 49 -16.56 -0.77 -5.85
C VAL A 49 -15.37 -0.05 -6.48
N ALA A 50 -15.26 1.26 -6.26
CA ALA A 50 -14.15 2.07 -6.77
C ALA A 50 -12.81 1.62 -6.19
N ALA A 51 -12.75 1.32 -4.89
CA ALA A 51 -11.54 0.80 -4.25
C ALA A 51 -11.10 -0.51 -4.90
N LYS A 52 -12.02 -1.47 -5.10
CA LYS A 52 -11.71 -2.71 -5.80
C LYS A 52 -11.18 -2.45 -7.22
N TYR A 53 -11.88 -1.63 -7.98
CA TYR A 53 -11.46 -1.29 -9.35
C TYR A 53 -10.05 -0.68 -9.39
N SER A 54 -9.72 0.22 -8.46
CA SER A 54 -8.38 0.79 -8.36
C SER A 54 -7.31 -0.26 -8.05
N PHE A 55 -7.55 -1.18 -7.12
CA PHE A 55 -6.59 -2.24 -6.81
C PHE A 55 -6.40 -3.22 -7.97
N ASP A 56 -7.49 -3.63 -8.64
CA ASP A 56 -7.42 -4.49 -9.82
C ASP A 56 -6.61 -3.82 -10.95
N THR A 57 -6.84 -2.52 -11.18
CA THR A 57 -6.11 -1.75 -12.21
C THR A 57 -4.62 -1.63 -11.85
N ILE A 58 -4.28 -1.41 -10.56
CA ILE A 58 -2.88 -1.36 -10.10
C ILE A 58 -2.20 -2.72 -10.29
N GLU A 59 -2.89 -3.83 -10.05
CA GLU A 59 -2.36 -5.17 -10.28
C GLU A 59 -2.04 -5.39 -11.77
N GLU A 60 -2.96 -5.05 -12.67
CA GLU A 60 -2.77 -5.11 -14.12
C GLU A 60 -1.61 -4.20 -14.61
N ASP A 61 -1.55 -2.97 -14.10
CA ASP A 61 -0.49 -2.02 -14.41
C ASP A 61 0.88 -2.52 -13.92
N ASN A 62 0.95 -3.16 -12.75
CA ASN A 62 2.19 -3.70 -12.19
C ASN A 62 2.76 -4.85 -13.04
N VAL A 63 1.91 -5.72 -13.58
CA VAL A 63 2.32 -6.77 -14.52
C VAL A 63 2.94 -6.13 -15.76
N THR A 64 2.22 -5.20 -16.37
CA THR A 64 2.65 -4.51 -17.60
C THR A 64 3.96 -3.74 -17.37
N ALA A 65 4.06 -2.99 -16.28
CA ALA A 65 5.26 -2.23 -15.92
C ALA A 65 6.47 -3.15 -15.69
N THR A 66 6.29 -4.26 -14.97
CA THR A 66 7.36 -5.24 -14.72
C THR A 66 7.89 -5.82 -16.03
N GLU A 67 7.02 -6.18 -16.97
CA GLU A 67 7.44 -6.67 -18.28
C GLU A 67 8.22 -5.64 -19.10
N ILE A 68 7.76 -4.38 -19.10
CA ILE A 68 8.44 -3.28 -19.79
C ILE A 68 9.85 -3.08 -19.21
N LEU A 69 9.98 -3.07 -17.88
CA LEU A 69 11.26 -2.90 -17.20
C LEU A 69 12.21 -4.08 -17.45
N LYS A 70 11.72 -5.32 -17.43
CA LYS A 70 12.50 -6.51 -17.79
C LYS A 70 13.02 -6.42 -19.24
N LYS A 71 12.17 -6.00 -20.20
CA LYS A 71 12.57 -5.80 -21.61
C LYS A 71 13.60 -4.68 -21.77
N ALA A 72 13.56 -3.67 -20.91
CA ALA A 72 14.55 -2.59 -20.86
C ALA A 72 15.88 -3.00 -20.16
N GLY A 73 16.01 -4.25 -19.69
CA GLY A 73 17.22 -4.81 -19.10
C GLY A 73 17.33 -4.71 -17.58
N VAL A 74 16.28 -4.23 -16.90
CA VAL A 74 16.25 -4.19 -15.42
C VAL A 74 16.22 -5.60 -14.86
N GLN A 75 17.11 -5.89 -13.91
CA GLN A 75 17.15 -7.17 -13.21
C GLN A 75 16.21 -7.14 -12.01
N PHE A 76 15.28 -8.09 -11.95
CA PHE A 76 14.33 -8.22 -10.85
C PHE A 76 14.74 -9.32 -9.87
N ILE A 77 14.75 -8.98 -8.59
CA ILE A 77 14.85 -9.95 -7.49
C ILE A 77 13.43 -10.13 -6.94
N GLU A 78 12.77 -11.20 -7.40
CA GLU A 78 11.38 -11.51 -7.08
C GLU A 78 11.18 -12.08 -5.68
N ASN A 79 12.16 -12.82 -5.18
CA ASN A 79 12.13 -13.46 -3.87
C ASN A 79 13.34 -13.05 -3.03
N PRO A 80 13.46 -11.77 -2.64
CA PRO A 80 14.55 -11.35 -1.76
C PRO A 80 14.36 -11.92 -0.35
N ASP A 81 15.44 -11.98 0.43
CA ASP A 81 15.37 -12.33 1.85
C ASP A 81 14.74 -11.19 2.67
N ILE A 82 13.41 -11.12 2.66
CA ILE A 82 12.62 -10.12 3.37
C ILE A 82 12.81 -10.25 4.90
N GLN A 83 13.05 -11.46 5.40
CA GLN A 83 13.16 -11.69 6.84
C GLN A 83 14.38 -11.00 7.43
N SER A 84 15.52 -11.05 6.74
CA SER A 84 16.72 -10.30 7.16
C SER A 84 16.49 -8.79 7.29
N PHE A 85 15.62 -8.18 6.47
CA PHE A 85 15.26 -6.77 6.63
C PHE A 85 14.41 -6.56 7.89
N LYS A 86 13.41 -7.41 8.13
CA LYS A 86 12.57 -7.36 9.34
C LYS A 86 13.41 -7.51 10.61
N ASP A 87 14.33 -8.47 10.63
CA ASP A 87 15.18 -8.75 11.79
C ASP A 87 16.13 -7.57 12.08
N LYS A 88 16.71 -6.97 11.04
CA LYS A 88 17.56 -5.76 11.18
C LYS A 88 16.79 -4.55 11.71
N LEU A 89 15.49 -4.46 11.44
CA LEU A 89 14.61 -3.44 12.02
C LEU A 89 14.19 -3.78 13.47
N GLY A 90 14.52 -4.97 13.98
CA GLY A 90 14.14 -5.41 15.33
C GLY A 90 12.83 -6.20 15.37
N GLY A 91 12.34 -6.69 14.23
CA GLY A 91 11.15 -7.53 14.13
C GLY A 91 9.90 -6.83 14.69
N SER A 92 9.09 -7.56 15.46
CA SER A 92 7.87 -7.01 16.07
C SER A 92 8.13 -5.90 17.10
N SER A 93 9.35 -5.81 17.63
CA SER A 93 9.72 -4.76 18.59
C SER A 93 9.89 -3.38 17.95
N TYR A 94 10.08 -3.32 16.63
CA TYR A 94 10.23 -2.07 15.87
C TYR A 94 9.13 -1.06 16.20
N TYR A 95 7.87 -1.50 16.32
CA TYR A 95 6.74 -0.61 16.56
C TYR A 95 6.73 0.01 17.97
N LYS A 96 7.43 -0.58 18.95
CA LYS A 96 7.48 -0.05 20.32
C LYS A 96 8.22 1.28 20.42
N GLN A 97 9.00 1.65 19.41
CA GLN A 97 9.64 2.97 19.35
C GLN A 97 8.62 4.12 19.37
N TYR A 98 7.38 3.86 18.94
CA TYR A 98 6.29 4.83 18.92
C TYR A 98 5.42 4.78 20.18
N ALA A 99 5.78 4.01 21.21
CA ALA A 99 4.92 3.80 22.38
C ALA A 99 4.60 5.09 23.17
N SER A 100 5.41 6.14 23.02
CA SER A 100 5.16 7.47 23.62
C SER A 100 4.22 8.36 22.79
N GLU A 101 3.88 7.95 21.57
CA GLU A 101 3.06 8.75 20.66
C GLU A 101 1.58 8.66 21.04
N ALA A 102 0.88 9.80 21.01
CA ALA A 102 -0.53 9.86 21.41
C ALA A 102 -1.48 9.06 20.50
N TRP A 103 -1.05 8.76 19.27
CA TRP A 103 -1.80 7.97 18.29
C TRP A 103 -1.45 6.47 18.34
N TYR A 104 -0.46 6.07 19.15
CA TYR A 104 -0.01 4.70 19.21
C TYR A 104 -0.97 3.84 20.04
N ASP A 105 -1.33 2.68 19.49
CA ASP A 105 -2.14 1.67 20.19
C ASP A 105 -1.54 0.27 19.95
N GLN A 106 -0.99 -0.32 21.02
CA GLN A 106 -0.38 -1.65 20.96
C GLN A 106 -1.39 -2.72 20.56
N ALA A 107 -2.67 -2.59 20.95
CA ALA A 107 -3.68 -3.59 20.59
C ALA A 107 -3.96 -3.60 19.08
N ILE A 108 -3.87 -2.44 18.41
CA ILE A 108 -3.98 -2.35 16.94
C ILE A 108 -2.77 -3.03 16.28
N ILE A 109 -1.56 -2.80 16.80
CA ILE A 109 -0.35 -3.46 16.28
C ILE A 109 -0.46 -4.98 16.42
N ASP A 110 -0.85 -5.48 17.60
CA ASP A 110 -0.99 -6.91 17.86
C ASP A 110 -2.03 -7.55 16.93
N ALA A 111 -3.16 -6.87 16.69
CA ALA A 111 -4.20 -7.33 15.78
C ALA A 111 -3.76 -7.37 14.30
N ILE A 112 -2.87 -6.46 13.88
CA ILE A 112 -2.30 -6.46 12.54
C ILE A 112 -1.28 -7.60 12.39
N LEU A 113 -0.41 -7.83 13.39
CA LEU A 113 0.65 -8.84 13.35
C LEU A 113 0.16 -10.28 13.53
N ALA A 114 -1.04 -10.48 14.07
CA ALA A 114 -1.64 -11.81 14.25
C ALA A 114 -2.25 -12.41 12.96
N LYS A 115 -2.35 -11.63 11.88
CA LYS A 115 -2.85 -12.06 10.56
C LYS A 115 -1.70 -12.49 9.65
#